data_AF-A0A6V7HWD9-F1
#
_entry.id   AF-A0A6V7HWD9-F1
#
_cell.length_a   1.000
_cell.length_b   1.000
_cell.length_c   1.000
_cell.angle_alpha   90.00
_cell.angle_beta   90.00
_cell.angle_gamma   90.00
#
_symmetry.space_group_name_H-M   'P 1'
#
loop_
_entity.id
_entity.type
_entity.pdbx_description
1 polymer ?
#
loop_
_entity_poly.entity_id
_entity_poly.type
_entity_poly.pdbx_seq_one_letter_code
_entity_poly.pdbx_strand_id
1 'polypeptide(L)' 'VSSGVLSGILNISPEKIQAVDMDSINAPIHYSFLSGSPANYRDFFEINPNTGAVKQIRAVDTTVTKKFDIIVK' A
#
# COMPACT_ATOMS: atom_id res chain seq x y z
N VAL A 1 -3.78 -4.85 37.40
CA VAL A 1 -5.15 -4.30 37.56
C VAL A 1 -5.19 -2.90 36.97
N SER A 2 -6.11 -2.67 36.01
CA SER A 2 -6.59 -1.36 35.52
C SER A 2 -5.60 -0.47 34.75
N SER A 3 -5.90 0.30 33.71
CA SER A 3 -7.04 0.46 32.79
C SER A 3 -6.58 1.60 31.85
N GLY A 4 -6.63 1.46 30.53
CA GLY A 4 -7.57 2.26 29.74
C GLY A 4 -7.41 3.79 29.91
N VAL A 5 -6.56 4.42 29.10
CA VAL A 5 -6.79 5.81 28.68
C VAL A 5 -6.62 5.89 27.17
N LEU A 6 -7.75 6.01 26.47
CA LEU A 6 -7.86 6.48 25.09
C LEU A 6 -7.39 7.95 25.05
N SER A 7 -6.08 8.18 25.02
CA SER A 7 -5.54 9.52 24.82
C SER A 7 -5.54 9.88 23.34
N GLY A 8 -6.73 10.30 22.87
CA GLY A 8 -6.89 11.33 21.84
C GLY A 8 -6.46 11.02 20.40
N ILE A 9 -6.98 11.84 19.49
CA ILE A 9 -6.67 11.84 18.06
C ILE A 9 -5.19 12.22 17.91
N LEU A 10 -4.38 11.33 17.34
CA LEU A 10 -2.97 11.60 17.07
C LEU A 10 -2.86 12.53 15.85
N ASN A 11 -2.58 13.82 16.09
CA ASN A 11 -2.38 14.79 15.02
C ASN A 11 -1.02 14.56 14.34
N ILE A 12 -1.05 14.08 13.08
CA ILE A 12 0.12 13.98 12.22
C ILE A 12 0.17 15.17 11.24
N SER A 13 1.35 15.73 11.02
CA SER A 13 1.62 16.80 10.05
C SER A 13 2.68 16.37 9.03
N PRO A 14 2.64 16.86 7.77
CA PRO A 14 1.65 17.80 7.23
C PRO A 14 0.26 17.16 7.02
N GLU A 15 -0.75 18.01 6.94
CA GLU A 15 -2.14 17.64 6.74
C GLU A 15 -2.32 16.76 5.49
N LYS A 16 -3.35 15.89 5.49
CA LYS A 16 -3.65 15.02 4.34
C LYS A 16 -3.88 15.90 3.11
N ILE A 17 -3.02 15.73 2.11
CA ILE A 17 -3.21 16.37 0.80
C ILE A 17 -4.54 15.86 0.24
N GLN A 18 -5.54 16.74 0.16
CA GLN A 18 -6.80 16.49 -0.54
C GLN A 18 -6.72 17.13 -1.92
N ALA A 19 -6.81 16.31 -2.96
CA ALA A 19 -7.08 16.76 -4.32
C ALA A 19 -8.55 16.46 -4.62
N VAL A 20 -9.32 17.50 -4.96
CA VAL A 20 -10.69 17.37 -5.45
C VAL A 20 -10.63 17.50 -6.96
N ASP A 21 -10.85 16.40 -7.66
CA ASP A 21 -10.97 16.39 -9.12
C ASP A 21 -12.41 16.75 -9.52
N MET A 22 -12.56 17.53 -10.59
CA MET A 22 -13.86 18.06 -11.08
C MET A 22 -14.53 17.15 -12.12
N ASP A 23 -14.08 15.91 -12.29
CA ASP A 23 -14.64 14.97 -13.25
C ASP A 23 -15.64 13.99 -12.59
N SER A 24 -16.91 14.03 -13.02
CA SER A 24 -18.02 13.22 -12.49
C SER A 24 -18.01 11.73 -12.88
N ILE A 25 -16.93 11.23 -13.49
CA ILE A 25 -16.83 9.82 -13.87
C ILE A 25 -16.10 9.10 -12.75
N ASN A 26 -16.88 8.52 -11.82
CA ASN A 26 -16.41 7.48 -10.91
C ASN A 26 -16.09 6.20 -11.70
N ALA A 27 -15.13 6.26 -12.63
CA ALA A 27 -14.54 5.06 -13.19
C ALA A 27 -13.75 4.39 -12.06
N PRO A 28 -14.00 3.11 -11.75
CA PRO A 28 -13.23 2.41 -10.73
C PRO A 28 -11.75 2.42 -11.15
N ILE A 29 -10.89 3.00 -10.31
CA ILE A 29 -9.45 2.96 -10.50
C ILE A 29 -9.00 1.54 -10.21
N HIS A 30 -8.33 0.91 -11.19
CA HIS A 30 -7.83 -0.45 -11.09
C HIS A 30 -6.31 -0.47 -10.93
N TYR A 31 -5.85 -0.79 -9.73
CA TYR A 31 -4.43 -0.90 -9.43
C TYR A 31 -3.87 -2.25 -9.86
N SER A 32 -2.70 -2.23 -10.51
CA SER A 32 -1.99 -3.44 -10.89
C SER A 32 -0.48 -3.24 -10.90
N PHE A 33 0.28 -4.31 -10.70
CA PHE A 33 1.73 -4.23 -10.84
C PHE A 33 2.12 -4.06 -12.31
N LEU A 34 2.76 -2.94 -12.64
CA LEU A 34 3.32 -2.68 -13.97
C LEU A 34 4.61 -3.48 -14.16
N SER A 35 5.54 -3.35 -13.22
CA SER A 35 6.83 -4.04 -13.24
C SER A 35 7.42 -4.12 -11.84
N GLY A 36 8.45 -4.94 -11.67
CA GLY A 36 9.16 -5.01 -10.40
C GLY A 36 10.48 -5.76 -10.51
N SER A 37 11.37 -5.47 -9.58
CA SER A 37 12.67 -6.11 -9.42
C SER A 37 12.87 -6.50 -7.95
N PRO A 38 13.31 -7.73 -7.66
CA PRO A 38 13.51 -8.84 -8.60
C PRO A 38 12.22 -9.39 -9.21
N ALA A 39 12.33 -10.11 -10.34
CA ALA A 39 11.20 -10.55 -11.16
C ALA A 39 10.17 -11.45 -10.44
N ASN A 40 10.58 -12.11 -9.36
CA ASN A 40 9.75 -12.97 -8.51
C ASN A 40 8.93 -12.21 -7.45
N TYR A 41 8.89 -10.88 -7.49
CA TYR A 41 8.12 -10.08 -6.52
C TYR A 41 6.65 -10.49 -6.41
N ARG A 42 6.04 -10.98 -7.51
CA ARG A 42 4.65 -11.47 -7.54
C ARG A 42 4.43 -12.72 -6.67
N ASP A 43 5.47 -13.46 -6.32
CA ASP A 43 5.36 -14.63 -5.44
C ASP A 43 5.23 -14.24 -3.96
N PHE A 44 5.57 -13.00 -3.63
CA PHE A 44 5.63 -12.48 -2.27
C PHE A 44 4.61 -11.38 -1.99
N PHE A 45 4.18 -10.65 -3.02
CA PHE A 45 3.28 -9.50 -2.89
C PHE A 45 2.06 -9.63 -3.78
N GLU A 46 0.92 -9.21 -3.25
CA GLU A 46 -0.36 -9.06 -3.94
C GLU A 46 -0.84 -7.61 -3.79
N ILE A 47 -1.57 -7.10 -4.78
CA ILE A 47 -2.19 -5.76 -4.73
C ILE A 47 -3.70 -5.87 -4.90
N ASN A 48 -4.44 -5.19 -4.04
CA ASN A 48 -5.89 -5.10 -4.20
C ASN A 48 -6.22 -4.13 -5.36
N PRO A 49 -6.90 -4.57 -6.42
CA PRO A 49 -7.13 -3.74 -7.60
C PRO A 49 -8.08 -2.58 -7.32
N ASN A 50 -8.90 -2.61 -6.29
CA ASN A 50 -9.87 -1.55 -5.99
C ASN A 50 -9.33 -0.52 -4.99
N THR A 51 -8.37 -0.90 -4.15
CA THR A 51 -7.84 -0.02 -3.09
C THR A 51 -6.36 0.31 -3.22
N GLY A 52 -5.62 -0.38 -4.09
CA GLY A 52 -4.18 -0.23 -4.24
C GLY A 52 -3.37 -0.78 -3.05
N ALA A 53 -4.02 -1.42 -2.09
CA ALA A 53 -3.35 -1.97 -0.92
C ALA A 53 -2.44 -3.14 -1.32
N VAL A 54 -1.13 -2.99 -1.08
CA VAL A 54 -0.14 -4.05 -1.29
C VAL A 54 0.01 -4.86 -0.01
N LYS A 55 -0.10 -6.19 -0.13
CA LYS A 55 0.03 -7.14 0.98
C LYS A 55 1.13 -8.15 0.68
N GLN A 56 1.91 -8.48 1.70
CA GLN A 56 2.84 -9.60 1.64
C GLN A 56 2.09 -10.92 1.88
N ILE A 57 2.14 -11.83 0.92
CA ILE A 57 1.49 -13.15 0.96
C ILE A 57 2.44 -14.27 1.35
N ARG A 58 3.76 -14.04 1.27
CA ARG A 58 4.80 -15.02 1.64
C ARG A 58 5.98 -14.33 2.31
N ALA A 59 6.58 -14.99 3.30
CA ALA A 59 7.82 -14.54 3.89
C ALA A 59 8.96 -14.52 2.85
N VAL A 60 9.75 -13.45 2.84
CA VAL A 60 10.96 -13.36 2.01
C VAL A 60 12.15 -13.69 2.89
N ASP A 61 13.00 -14.61 2.43
CA ASP A 61 14.29 -14.81 3.05
C ASP A 61 15.23 -13.66 2.68
N THR A 62 15.73 -12.96 3.71
CA THR A 62 16.63 -11.81 3.55
C THR A 62 18.00 -12.17 2.98
N THR A 63 18.34 -13.46 2.89
CA THR A 63 19.52 -13.95 2.17
C THR A 63 19.33 -13.93 0.65
N VAL A 64 18.08 -14.04 0.18
CA VAL A 64 17.73 -14.08 -1.25
C VAL A 64 17.56 -12.67 -1.81
N THR A 65 16.82 -11.81 -1.12
CA THR A 65 16.55 -10.44 -1.56
C THR A 65 16.24 -9.55 -0.38
N LYS A 66 16.95 -8.43 -0.28
CA LYS A 66 16.75 -7.44 0.79
C LYS A 66 15.86 -6.27 0.40
N LYS A 67 15.64 -6.09 -0.90
CA LYS A 67 14.90 -4.95 -1.45
C LYS A 67 14.11 -5.37 -2.68
N PHE A 68 12.85 -4.94 -2.73
CA PHE A 68 12.01 -5.01 -3.92
C PHE A 68 11.72 -3.59 -4.39
N ASP A 69 11.90 -3.35 -5.68
CA ASP A 69 11.49 -2.13 -6.36
C ASP A 69 10.29 -2.49 -7.25
N ILE A 70 9.10 -1.98 -6.94
CA ILE A 70 7.84 -2.34 -7.62
C ILE A 70 7.17 -1.07 -8.15
N ILE A 71 6.76 -1.09 -9.42
CA ILE A 71 6.02 -0.02 -10.08
C ILE A 71 4.56 -0.47 -10.23
N VAL A 72 3.64 0.39 -9.79
CA VAL A 72 2.17 0.17 -9.86
C VAL A 72 1.57 1.12 -10.90
N LYS A 73 0.58 0.65 -11.65
CA LYS A 73 -0.27 1.47 -12.52
C LYS A 73 -1.73 1.37 -12.12
#